data_AF-F0RDE4-F1
#
_entry.id   AF-F0RDE4-F1
#
_cell.length_a   1.000
_cell.length_b   1.000
_cell.length_c   1.000
_cell.angle_alpha   90.00
_cell.angle_beta   90.00
_cell.angle_gamma   90.00
#
_symmetry.space_group_name_H-M   'P 1'
#
loop_
_entity.id
_entity.type
_entity.pdbx_description
1 polymer ?
#
loop_
_entity_poly.entity_id
_entity_poly.type
_entity_poly.pdbx_seq_one_letter_code
_entity_poly.pdbx_strand_id
1 'polypeptide(L)'
;MFYIITTILTIIIVIALGMFKKYATLHPKKYLITVSAIGLVVSLILGLLIGTAYSHGIDISWWVFSVLFFIMIIIPCLILVGLAQLKLKIKKHKNHKKKI
;
A
#
# COMPACT_ATOMS: atom_id res chain seq x y z
N MET A 1 3.47 14.24 -15.45
CA MET A 1 3.10 12.93 -16.04
C MET A 1 3.84 11.76 -15.39
N PHE A 2 5.16 11.83 -15.22
CA PHE A 2 5.97 10.78 -14.58
C PHE A 2 5.49 10.37 -13.18
N TYR A 3 5.11 11.34 -12.33
CA TYR A 3 4.57 11.09 -10.99
C TYR A 3 3.30 10.23 -11.00
N ILE A 4 2.37 10.53 -11.90
CA ILE A 4 1.08 9.82 -12.00
C ILE A 4 1.31 8.37 -12.45
N ILE A 5 2.16 8.17 -13.47
CA ILE A 5 2.48 6.84 -14.00
C ILE A 5 3.15 5.97 -12.93
N THR A 6 4.15 6.51 -12.23
CA THR A 6 4.85 5.78 -11.15
C THR A 6 3.93 5.44 -9.99
N THR A 7 3.01 6.35 -9.63
CA THR A 7 2.02 6.11 -8.58
C THR A 7 1.07 4.95 -8.96
N ILE A 8 0.54 4.96 -10.18
CA ILE A 8 -0.35 3.90 -10.68
C ILE A 8 0.36 2.54 -10.71
N LEU A 9 1.58 2.48 -11.24
CA LEU A 9 2.40 1.26 -11.26
C LEU A 9 2.65 0.72 -9.85
N THR A 10 2.94 1.61 -8.90
CA THR A 10 3.17 1.23 -7.50
C THR A 10 1.93 0.63 -6.86
N ILE A 11 0.76 1.23 -7.10
CA ILE A 11 -0.53 0.70 -6.63
C ILE A 11 -0.78 -0.70 -7.21
N ILE A 12 -0.57 -0.90 -8.51
CA ILE A 12 -0.74 -2.20 -9.17
C ILE A 12 0.18 -3.24 -8.57
N ILE A 13 1.46 -2.91 -8.36
CA ILE A 13 2.45 -3.82 -7.77
C ILE A 13 2.05 -4.20 -6.35
N VAL A 14 1.64 -3.24 -5.51
CA VAL A 14 1.22 -3.49 -4.12
C VAL A 14 0.01 -4.43 -4.08
N ILE A 15 -0.97 -4.20 -4.96
CA ILE A 15 -2.15 -5.07 -5.10
C ILE A 15 -1.74 -6.46 -5.55
N ALA A 16 -0.93 -6.56 -6.61
CA ALA A 16 -0.44 -7.83 -7.12
C ALA A 16 0.30 -8.62 -6.05
N LEU A 17 1.19 -7.97 -5.28
CA LEU A 17 1.98 -8.58 -4.21
C LEU A 17 1.11 -9.05 -3.04
N GLY A 18 0.04 -8.31 -2.72
CA GLY A 18 -0.96 -8.70 -1.74
C GLY A 18 -1.79 -9.92 -2.17
N MET A 19 -2.10 -10.04 -3.46
CA MET A 19 -2.92 -11.11 -4.04
C MET A 19 -2.12 -12.39 -4.37
N PHE A 20 -0.95 -12.28 -5.01
CA PHE A 20 -0.23 -13.41 -5.63
C PHE A 20 0.23 -14.50 -4.67
N LYS A 21 0.37 -14.20 -3.37
CA LYS A 21 0.79 -15.18 -2.36
C LYS A 21 -0.16 -15.33 -1.18
N LYS A 22 -1.36 -14.73 -1.24
CA LYS A 22 -2.32 -14.67 -0.11
C LYS A 22 -1.67 -14.17 1.20
N TYR A 23 -0.59 -13.39 1.12
CA TYR A 23 0.17 -12.94 2.29
C TYR A 23 -0.69 -12.05 3.20
N ALA A 24 -1.56 -11.22 2.62
CA ALA A 24 -2.54 -10.42 3.36
C ALA A 24 -3.51 -11.29 4.20
N THR A 25 -3.74 -12.53 3.78
CA THR A 25 -4.65 -13.48 4.43
C THR A 25 -3.94 -14.37 5.46
N LEU A 26 -2.73 -14.84 5.14
CA LEU A 26 -1.97 -15.78 5.98
C LEU A 26 -1.15 -15.08 7.07
N HIS A 27 -0.50 -13.96 6.74
CA HIS A 27 0.38 -13.23 7.64
C HIS A 27 0.21 -11.70 7.49
N PRO A 28 -0.96 -11.14 7.84
CA PRO A 28 -1.29 -9.73 7.62
C PRO A 28 -0.28 -8.76 8.26
N LYS A 29 0.21 -9.08 9.46
CA LYS A 29 1.20 -8.25 10.18
C LYS A 29 2.54 -8.18 9.44
N LYS A 30 3.08 -9.33 9.01
CA LYS A 30 4.34 -9.38 8.25
C LYS A 30 4.20 -8.67 6.91
N TYR A 31 3.07 -8.86 6.22
CA TYR A 31 2.78 -8.15 4.98
C TYR A 31 2.76 -6.63 5.17
N LEU A 32 2.06 -6.12 6.19
CA LEU A 32 2.02 -4.68 6.50
C LEU A 32 3.41 -4.11 6.81
N ILE A 33 4.20 -4.81 7.64
CA ILE A 33 5.55 -4.35 8.00
C ILE A 33 6.44 -4.30 6.76
N THR A 34 6.46 -5.36 5.94
CA THR A 34 7.28 -5.40 4.72
C THR A 34 6.87 -4.32 3.73
N VAL A 35 5.56 -4.15 3.47
CA VAL A 35 5.07 -3.14 2.53
C VAL A 35 5.32 -1.72 3.06
N SER A 36 5.18 -1.49 4.37
CA SER A 36 5.48 -0.18 4.97
C SER A 36 6.97 0.14 4.90
N ALA A 37 7.85 -0.84 5.20
CA ALA A 37 9.29 -0.63 5.13
C ALA A 37 9.76 -0.32 3.70
N ILE A 38 9.30 -1.12 2.72
CA ILE A 38 9.61 -0.87 1.30
C ILE A 38 8.99 0.45 0.84
N GLY A 39 7.73 0.70 1.20
CA GLY A 39 7.01 1.92 0.83
C GLY A 39 7.68 3.18 1.36
N LEU A 40 8.27 3.14 2.56
CA LEU A 40 8.98 4.26 3.17
C LEU A 40 10.29 4.57 2.44
N VAL A 41 11.07 3.54 2.11
CA VAL A 41 12.31 3.71 1.34
C VAL A 41 12.00 4.25 -0.07
N VAL A 42 11.02 3.66 -0.73
CA VAL A 42 10.60 4.05 -2.09
C VAL A 42 10.03 5.48 -2.09
N SER A 43 9.22 5.84 -1.10
CA SER A 43 8.61 7.18 -1.02
C SER A 43 9.64 8.28 -0.74
N LEU A 44 10.69 7.99 0.03
CA LEU A 44 11.81 8.92 0.22
C LEU A 44 12.55 9.16 -1.10
N ILE A 45 12.91 8.09 -1.81
CA ILE A 45 13.64 8.19 -3.09
C ILE A 45 12.80 8.94 -4.14
N LEU A 46 11.53 8.56 -4.31
CA LEU A 46 10.64 9.21 -5.27
C LEU A 46 10.31 10.65 -4.87
N GLY A 47 10.00 10.93 -3.60
CA GLY A 47 9.69 12.29 -3.18
C GLY A 47 10.89 13.23 -3.26
N LEU A 48 12.12 12.75 -3.09
CA LEU A 48 13.32 13.51 -3.41
C LEU A 48 13.42 13.78 -4.92
N LEU A 49 13.42 12.73 -5.76
CA LEU A 49 13.52 12.85 -7.22
C LEU A 49 12.46 13.79 -7.82
N ILE A 50 11.21 13.63 -7.39
CA ILE A 50 10.09 14.43 -7.87
C ILE A 50 10.13 15.81 -7.23
N GLY A 51 10.34 15.93 -5.92
CA GLY A 51 10.41 17.22 -5.23
C GLY A 51 11.50 18.14 -5.78
N THR A 52 12.65 17.59 -6.19
CA THR A 52 13.71 18.37 -6.85
C THR A 52 13.44 18.67 -8.32
N ALA A 53 12.72 17.78 -9.03
CA ALA A 53 12.44 17.95 -10.46
C ALA A 53 11.18 18.79 -10.75
N TYR A 54 10.22 18.82 -9.83
CA TYR A 54 8.89 19.43 -9.99
C TYR A 54 8.71 20.73 -9.20
N SER A 55 9.79 21.40 -8.79
CA SER A 55 9.77 22.71 -8.09
C SER A 55 9.30 23.88 -8.99
N HIS A 56 8.28 23.65 -9.82
CA HIS A 56 7.68 24.64 -10.70
C HIS A 56 6.55 25.36 -9.94
N GLY A 57 6.87 26.54 -9.41
CA GLY A 57 5.91 27.60 -9.09
C GLY A 57 5.28 27.61 -7.70
N ILE A 58 5.40 26.54 -6.91
CA ILE A 58 4.93 26.50 -5.52
C ILE A 58 6.07 25.93 -4.67
N ASP A 59 6.45 26.61 -3.58
CA ASP A 59 7.48 26.19 -2.61
C ASP A 59 7.03 24.97 -1.77
N ILE A 60 6.55 23.93 -2.44
CA ILE A 60 6.21 22.67 -1.81
C ILE A 60 7.51 21.94 -1.54
N SER A 61 7.82 21.78 -0.27
CA SER A 61 8.99 21.02 0.16
C SER A 61 8.91 19.57 -0.33
N TRP A 62 10.04 19.03 -0.79
CA TRP A 62 10.15 17.67 -1.34
C TRP A 62 9.57 16.57 -0.42
N TRP A 63 9.65 16.74 0.90
CA TRP A 63 9.13 15.77 1.87
C TRP A 63 7.62 15.61 1.80
N VAL A 64 6.88 16.63 1.35
CA VAL A 64 5.42 16.56 1.16
C VAL A 64 5.07 15.52 0.09
N PHE A 65 5.86 15.44 -0.99
CA PHE A 65 5.69 14.42 -2.02
C PHE A 65 6.02 13.02 -1.49
N SER A 66 7.06 12.89 -0.64
CA SER A 66 7.36 11.61 0.02
C SER A 66 6.21 11.13 0.91
N VAL A 67 5.63 12.03 1.71
CA VAL A 67 4.50 11.69 2.60
C VAL A 67 3.27 11.31 1.80
N LEU A 68 2.91 12.09 0.78
CA LEU A 68 1.78 11.78 -0.10
C LEU A 68 1.95 10.42 -0.78
N PHE A 69 3.13 10.15 -1.32
CA PHE A 69 3.41 8.88 -1.99
C PHE A 69 3.31 7.69 -1.03
N PHE A 70 3.79 7.86 0.20
CA PHE A 70 3.69 6.84 1.24
C PHE A 70 2.22 6.54 1.62
N ILE A 71 1.41 7.58 1.80
CA ILE A 71 -0.03 7.45 2.10
C ILE A 71 -0.74 6.68 0.97
N MET A 72 -0.42 7.01 -0.28
CA MET A 72 -0.99 6.34 -1.47
C MET A 72 -0.62 4.86 -1.56
N ILE A 73 0.47 4.41 -0.93
CA ILE A 73 0.86 3.00 -0.82
C ILE A 73 0.15 2.31 0.35
N ILE A 74 0.11 2.97 1.52
CA ILE A 74 -0.44 2.39 2.75
C ILE A 74 -1.95 2.22 2.68
N ILE A 75 -2.69 3.18 2.12
CA ILE A 75 -4.16 3.10 2.08
C ILE A 75 -4.65 1.83 1.34
N PRO A 76 -4.21 1.53 0.10
CA PRO A 76 -4.57 0.29 -0.58
C PRO A 76 -4.16 -0.97 0.19
N CYS A 77 -2.99 -0.93 0.82
CA CYS A 77 -2.48 -2.05 1.63
C CYS A 77 -3.40 -2.34 2.82
N LEU A 78 -3.82 -1.31 3.55
CA LEU A 78 -4.78 -1.43 4.67
C LEU A 78 -6.14 -1.94 4.20
N ILE A 79 -6.64 -1.44 3.06
CA ILE A 79 -7.90 -1.91 2.47
C ILE A 79 -7.81 -3.40 2.14
N LEU A 80 -6.74 -3.84 1.49
CA LEU A 80 -6.53 -5.26 1.14
C LEU A 80 -6.47 -6.16 2.38
N VAL A 81 -5.74 -5.74 3.41
CA VAL A 81 -5.65 -6.50 4.67
C VAL A 81 -7.01 -6.53 5.37
N GLY A 82 -7.74 -5.41 5.42
CA GLY A 82 -9.08 -5.32 5.99
C GLY A 82 -10.06 -6.27 5.29
N LEU A 83 -10.10 -6.25 3.96
CA LEU A 83 -10.93 -7.16 3.16
C LEU A 83 -10.54 -8.64 3.36
N ALA A 84 -9.23 -8.94 3.43
CA ALA A 84 -8.74 -10.29 3.67
C ALA A 84 -9.18 -10.83 5.05
N GLN A 85 -9.07 -10.00 6.09
CA GLN A 85 -9.51 -10.36 7.45
C GLN A 85 -11.03 -10.50 7.56
N LEU A 86 -11.79 -9.62 6.91
CA LEU A 86 -13.26 -9.69 6.87
C LEU A 86 -13.73 -11.00 6.22
N LYS A 87 -13.12 -11.38 5.08
CA LYS A 87 -13.41 -12.64 4.38
C LYS A 87 -13.15 -13.87 5.27
N LEU A 88 -12.06 -13.86 6.05
CA LEU A 88 -11.76 -14.94 7.01
C LEU A 88 -12.78 -15.00 8.15
N LYS A 89 -13.17 -13.86 8.71
CA LYS A 89 -14.16 -13.77 9.80
C LYS A 89 -15.53 -14.33 9.36
N ILE A 90 -15.99 -13.96 8.16
CA ILE A 90 -17.24 -14.46 7.57
C ILE A 90 -17.16 -15.98 7.34
N LYS A 91 -16.04 -16.48 6.80
CA LYS A 91 -15.84 -17.92 6.59
C LYS A 91 -15.88 -18.72 7.90
N LYS A 92 -15.26 -18.20 8.96
CA LYS A 92 -15.27 -18.83 10.30
C LYS A 92 -16.69 -18.91 10.87
N HIS A 93 -17.48 -17.84 10.75
CA HIS A 93 -18.86 -17.82 11.24
C HIS A 93 -19.76 -18.81 10.48
N LYS A 94 -19.62 -18.90 9.15
CA LYS A 94 -20.40 -19.84 8.31
C LYS A 94 -20.10 -21.31 8.65
N ASN A 95 -18.84 -21.63 8.94
CA ASN A 95 -18.45 -22.98 9.36
C ASN A 95 -18.97 -23.34 10.77
N HIS A 96 -19.06 -22.38 11.69
CA HIS A 96 -19.62 -22.62 13.02
C HIS A 96 -21.14 -22.88 12.97
N LYS A 97 -21.88 -22.14 12.12
CA LYS A 97 -23.32 -22.39 11.91
C LYS A 97 -23.65 -23.72 11.25
N LYS A 98 -22.69 -24.34 10.55
CA LYS A 98 -22.87 -25.65 9.89
C LYS A 98 -22.60 -26.85 10.82
N LYS A 99 -22.04 -26.61 12.00
CA LYS A 99 -21.69 -27.64 12.99
C LYS A 99 -22.70 -27.75 14.14
N ILE A 100 -23.65 -26.83 14.21
CA ILE A 100 -24.81 -26.86 15.11
C ILE A 100 -25.99 -27.34 14.27
#